data_AF-A0A0B6ZM33-F1
#
_entry.id   AF-A0A0B6ZM33-F1
#
_cell.length_a   1.000
_cell.length_b   1.000
_cell.length_c   1.000
_cell.angle_alpha   90.00
_cell.angle_beta   90.00
_cell.angle_gamma   90.00
#
_symmetry.space_group_name_H-M   'P 1'
#
loop_
_entity.id
_entity.type
_entity.pdbx_description
1 polymer ?
#
loop_
_entity_poly.entity_id
_entity_poly.type
_entity_poly.pdbx_seq_one_letter_code
_entity_poly.pdbx_strand_id
1 'polypeptide(L)'
;DETSKRQQIENEIRVINEELDRPESKEVSSGIPEIGVGRMQEKRNKLQKMLSSRSEIPEQVFVVSAADNLQGVPDFTSALIMKLKSAPVSALPDVWFTFLEQIQQDTEKVLTFDQAKEYFKQVMSDNQKSTWGTGGSLERSLETVLKYLHSTGEIVWYCDNEQLKSTVFHHPETLIDMLRAVFRHDFQDVVIYKGETGEMVSLRENQFNRMKDDFLSRGLLTKELLRYLLIHFELSTDASESFLNLIISVMLKFSLCFEFRNQTKIALMGSSQVIQFPWFFPEEIPAKIDLLWPKTLPSNTYELCMEILFWAKTPPNFFEKLSVKLHNFLLDANRVNWKNGVLAQKNSSSLLVERVIRNDGTAVVIKARGVSNLQELWSLILNVRRASMNLFKEWPLLKCEIVLVCMHCVLKGVDDPHRYSGHVLEHAIPKGEYTLKCCDKFEEDFVPTCFVFPLDEEYEENPELYIRAAADFMQKTMDTVDGPLNGIDPILSDK
;
A
#
# COMPACT_ATOMS: atom_id res chain seq x y z
N ASP A 1 0.79 -24.67 -15.70
CA ASP A 1 -0.16 -24.79 -16.81
C ASP A 1 -1.47 -24.10 -16.45
N GLU A 2 -1.94 -23.19 -17.30
CA GLU A 2 -3.14 -22.37 -17.06
C GLU A 2 -4.43 -23.17 -17.28
N THR A 3 -4.43 -24.03 -18.28
CA THR A 3 -5.56 -24.90 -18.63
C THR A 3 -5.90 -25.84 -17.47
N SER A 4 -4.87 -26.44 -16.86
CA SER A 4 -5.01 -27.25 -15.65
C SER A 4 -5.61 -26.47 -14.47
N LYS A 5 -5.18 -25.21 -14.23
CA LYS A 5 -5.75 -24.36 -13.18
C LYS A 5 -7.20 -23.97 -13.45
N ARG A 6 -7.56 -23.74 -14.72
CA ARG A 6 -8.94 -23.46 -15.13
C ARG A 6 -9.84 -24.67 -14.83
N GLN A 7 -9.42 -25.86 -15.25
CA GLN A 7 -10.13 -27.09 -14.96
C GLN A 7 -10.27 -27.36 -13.46
N GLN A 8 -9.24 -27.03 -12.66
CA GLN A 8 -9.31 -27.15 -11.20
C GLN A 8 -10.39 -26.23 -10.61
N ILE A 9 -10.45 -24.96 -11.03
CA ILE A 9 -11.47 -24.01 -10.55
C ILE A 9 -12.87 -24.43 -11.01
N GLU A 10 -13.02 -24.85 -12.27
CA GLU A 10 -14.31 -25.33 -12.81
C GLU A 10 -14.79 -26.57 -12.06
N ASN A 11 -13.88 -27.51 -11.76
CA ASN A 11 -14.19 -28.68 -10.93
C ASN A 11 -14.57 -28.29 -9.49
N GLU A 12 -13.88 -27.33 -8.88
CA GLU A 12 -14.18 -26.87 -7.53
C GLU A 12 -15.54 -26.16 -7.46
N ILE A 13 -15.90 -25.36 -8.47
CA ILE A 13 -17.25 -24.79 -8.60
C ILE A 13 -18.29 -25.90 -8.73
N ARG A 14 -18.02 -26.93 -9.54
CA ARG A 14 -18.94 -28.07 -9.70
C ARG A 14 -19.18 -28.78 -8.36
N VAL A 15 -18.11 -29.08 -7.62
CA VAL A 15 -18.19 -29.73 -6.29
C VAL A 15 -18.99 -28.86 -5.31
N ILE A 16 -18.77 -27.54 -5.29
CA ILE A 16 -19.53 -26.64 -4.41
C ILE A 16 -21.01 -26.60 -4.80
N ASN A 17 -21.34 -26.60 -6.10
CA ASN A 17 -22.72 -26.63 -6.54
C ASN A 17 -23.42 -27.95 -6.18
N GLU A 18 -22.75 -29.09 -6.37
CA GLU A 18 -23.25 -30.41 -5.97
C GLU A 18 -23.55 -30.46 -4.46
N GLU A 19 -22.70 -29.85 -3.63
CA GLU A 19 -22.90 -29.77 -2.18
C GLU A 19 -24.06 -28.85 -1.81
N LEU A 20 -24.19 -27.67 -2.45
CA LEU A 20 -25.30 -26.74 -2.23
C LEU A 20 -26.66 -27.30 -2.70
N ASP A 21 -26.66 -28.23 -3.64
CA ASP A 21 -27.87 -28.85 -4.16
C ASP A 21 -28.43 -29.98 -3.31
N ARG A 22 -27.68 -30.45 -2.29
CA ARG A 22 -28.13 -31.49 -1.37
C ARG A 22 -29.39 -31.05 -0.61
N PRO A 23 -30.32 -31.98 -0.32
CA PRO A 23 -31.57 -31.65 0.39
C PRO A 23 -31.32 -31.07 1.79
N GLU A 24 -30.32 -31.60 2.49
CA GLU A 24 -29.91 -31.19 3.85
C GLU A 24 -29.49 -29.72 3.91
N SER A 25 -28.86 -29.19 2.86
CA SER A 25 -28.52 -27.77 2.72
C SER A 25 -29.69 -26.86 2.31
N LYS A 26 -30.80 -27.43 1.81
CA LYS A 26 -32.00 -26.69 1.38
C LYS A 26 -33.06 -26.57 2.50
N GLU A 27 -33.14 -27.54 3.40
CA GLU A 27 -34.10 -27.51 4.53
C GLU A 27 -33.78 -26.42 5.58
N VAL A 28 -32.51 -25.98 5.66
CA VAL A 28 -32.03 -25.00 6.66
C VAL A 28 -32.19 -23.54 6.19
N SER A 29 -32.63 -23.29 4.94
CA SER A 29 -32.69 -21.94 4.37
C SER A 29 -33.89 -21.07 4.82
N SER A 30 -34.69 -21.54 5.78
CA SER A 30 -35.93 -20.87 6.20
C SER A 30 -35.78 -19.82 7.31
N GLY A 31 -34.55 -19.53 7.79
CA GLY A 31 -34.38 -18.54 8.85
C GLY A 31 -33.04 -17.81 8.91
N ILE A 32 -31.91 -18.51 8.84
CA ILE A 32 -30.56 -17.92 8.89
C ILE A 32 -29.62 -18.88 8.14
N PRO A 33 -28.82 -18.44 7.14
CA PRO A 33 -27.84 -19.30 6.50
C PRO A 33 -26.83 -19.77 7.55
N GLU A 34 -26.70 -21.08 7.75
CA GLU A 34 -25.62 -21.64 8.53
C GLU A 34 -24.28 -21.11 7.97
N ILE A 35 -23.34 -20.74 8.85
CA ILE A 35 -22.06 -20.10 8.48
C ILE A 35 -21.33 -20.90 7.37
N GLY A 36 -21.53 -22.23 7.32
CA GLY A 36 -21.01 -23.11 6.27
C GLY A 36 -21.60 -22.85 4.87
N VAL A 37 -22.94 -22.77 4.74
CA VAL A 37 -23.62 -22.55 3.44
C VAL A 37 -23.30 -21.16 2.89
N GLY A 38 -23.30 -20.14 3.75
CA GLY A 38 -22.92 -18.77 3.36
C GLY A 38 -21.49 -18.70 2.81
N ARG A 39 -20.53 -19.34 3.50
CA ARG A 39 -19.14 -19.42 3.05
C ARG A 39 -18.98 -20.18 1.73
N MET A 40 -19.76 -21.25 1.51
CA MET A 40 -19.76 -21.99 0.24
C MET A 40 -20.28 -21.12 -0.92
N GLN A 41 -21.35 -20.36 -0.69
CA GLN A 41 -21.88 -19.42 -1.69
C GLN A 41 -20.90 -18.29 -2.01
N GLU A 42 -20.25 -17.70 -0.99
CA GLU A 42 -19.20 -16.70 -1.18
C GLU A 42 -18.02 -17.26 -1.97
N LYS A 43 -17.56 -18.47 -1.61
CA LYS A 43 -16.47 -19.16 -2.30
C LYS A 43 -16.84 -19.44 -3.76
N ARG A 44 -18.04 -19.95 -4.03
CA ARG A 44 -18.55 -20.16 -5.40
C ARG A 44 -18.56 -18.86 -6.19
N ASN A 45 -19.13 -17.79 -5.63
CA ASN A 45 -19.22 -16.49 -6.30
C ASN A 45 -17.82 -15.93 -6.60
N LYS A 46 -16.86 -16.11 -5.68
CA LYS A 46 -15.45 -15.74 -5.86
C LYS A 46 -14.81 -16.54 -6.99
N LEU A 47 -14.98 -17.86 -7.03
CA LEU A 47 -14.44 -18.72 -8.09
C LEU A 47 -15.06 -18.41 -9.45
N GLN A 48 -16.38 -18.18 -9.51
CA GLN A 48 -17.06 -17.74 -10.74
C GLN A 48 -16.54 -16.39 -11.23
N LYS A 49 -16.37 -15.42 -10.32
CA LYS A 49 -15.75 -14.13 -10.65
C LYS A 49 -14.32 -14.31 -11.16
N MET A 50 -13.53 -15.20 -10.55
CA MET A 50 -12.18 -15.54 -11.01
C MET A 50 -12.15 -16.20 -12.40
N LEU A 51 -13.24 -16.82 -12.87
CA LEU A 51 -13.34 -17.32 -14.24
C LEU A 51 -13.78 -16.20 -15.19
N SER A 52 -14.78 -15.42 -14.80
CA SER A 52 -15.38 -14.39 -15.68
C SER A 52 -14.57 -13.10 -15.80
N SER A 53 -13.73 -12.77 -14.82
CA SER A 53 -12.92 -11.54 -14.81
C SER A 53 -11.46 -11.78 -15.21
N ARG A 54 -11.14 -12.92 -15.85
CA ARG A 54 -9.79 -13.20 -16.32
C ARG A 54 -9.44 -12.37 -17.54
N SER A 55 -8.21 -11.86 -17.55
CA SER A 55 -7.64 -11.27 -18.74
C SER A 55 -7.34 -12.38 -19.76
N GLU A 56 -7.92 -12.25 -20.95
CA GLU A 56 -7.52 -13.07 -22.10
C GLU A 56 -6.20 -12.55 -22.64
N ILE A 57 -5.19 -13.40 -22.70
CA ILE A 57 -3.94 -13.06 -23.40
C ILE A 57 -4.25 -13.14 -24.90
N PRO A 58 -3.96 -12.08 -25.69
CA PRO A 58 -4.14 -12.13 -27.13
C PRO A 58 -3.36 -13.29 -27.75
N GLU A 59 -4.04 -14.15 -28.52
CA GLU A 59 -3.40 -15.26 -29.24
C GLU A 59 -2.53 -14.76 -30.40
N GLN A 60 -2.91 -13.62 -30.99
CA GLN A 60 -2.20 -13.01 -32.10
C GLN A 60 -1.13 -12.03 -31.59
N VAL A 61 0.13 -12.28 -31.98
CA VAL A 61 1.24 -11.35 -31.80
C VAL A 61 1.36 -10.48 -33.05
N PHE A 62 1.29 -9.16 -32.88
CA PHE A 62 1.48 -8.20 -33.96
C PHE A 62 2.93 -7.73 -33.97
N VAL A 63 3.60 -7.85 -35.11
CA VAL A 63 4.94 -7.30 -35.31
C VAL A 63 4.79 -5.90 -35.88
N VAL A 64 5.26 -4.89 -35.14
CA VAL A 64 5.23 -3.49 -35.56
C VAL A 64 6.64 -2.95 -35.74
N SER A 65 6.82 -2.06 -36.71
CA SER A 65 8.08 -1.38 -37.00
C SER A 65 7.95 0.13 -36.82
N ALA A 66 9.00 0.76 -36.30
CA ALA A 66 9.14 2.22 -36.24
C ALA A 66 9.85 2.81 -37.48
N ALA A 67 10.08 2.00 -38.53
CA ALA A 67 10.57 2.48 -39.82
C ALA A 67 9.56 3.43 -40.49
N ASP A 68 9.99 4.19 -41.49
CA ASP A 68 9.19 5.22 -42.17
C ASP A 68 7.82 4.73 -42.68
N ASN A 69 7.70 3.43 -42.98
CA ASN A 69 6.46 2.83 -43.45
C ASN A 69 5.51 2.34 -42.34
N LEU A 70 5.91 2.45 -41.05
CA LEU A 70 5.18 2.00 -39.87
C LEU A 70 4.57 0.60 -40.03
N GLN A 71 5.33 -0.33 -40.63
CA GLN A 71 4.83 -1.65 -41.00
C GLN A 71 4.17 -2.36 -39.80
N GLY A 72 3.00 -2.97 -40.02
CA GLY A 72 2.24 -3.70 -39.02
C GLY A 72 1.39 -2.83 -38.07
N VAL A 73 1.63 -1.51 -38.00
CA VAL A 73 0.80 -0.59 -37.20
C VAL A 73 -0.66 -0.52 -37.69
N PRO A 74 -0.95 -0.46 -39.01
CA PRO A 74 -2.33 -0.46 -39.51
C PRO A 74 -3.09 -1.74 -39.16
N ASP A 75 -2.43 -2.89 -39.26
CA ASP A 75 -3.02 -4.20 -38.94
C ASP A 75 -3.34 -4.31 -37.45
N PHE A 76 -2.39 -3.89 -36.60
CA PHE A 76 -2.59 -3.82 -35.15
C PHE A 76 -3.76 -2.89 -34.77
N THR A 77 -3.82 -1.70 -35.38
CA THR A 77 -4.89 -0.73 -35.13
C THR A 77 -6.25 -1.29 -35.54
N SER A 78 -6.32 -1.95 -36.69
CA SER A 78 -7.54 -2.57 -37.20
C SER A 78 -8.03 -3.69 -36.29
N ALA A 79 -7.11 -4.53 -35.80
CA ALA A 79 -7.40 -5.58 -34.84
C ALA A 79 -7.89 -5.03 -33.49
N LEU A 80 -7.28 -3.94 -33.00
CA LEU A 80 -7.70 -3.27 -31.77
C LEU A 80 -9.13 -2.72 -31.90
N ILE A 81 -9.43 -2.00 -32.99
CA ILE A 81 -10.78 -1.48 -33.28
C ILE A 81 -11.80 -2.62 -33.35
N MET A 82 -11.45 -3.73 -34.02
CA MET A 82 -12.33 -4.89 -34.13
C MET A 82 -12.62 -5.53 -32.77
N LYS A 83 -11.60 -5.70 -31.92
CA LYS A 83 -11.78 -6.24 -30.55
C LYS A 83 -12.63 -5.29 -29.71
N LEU A 84 -12.41 -3.98 -29.78
CA LEU A 84 -13.23 -2.97 -29.08
C LEU A 84 -14.69 -3.02 -29.54
N LYS A 85 -14.96 -3.14 -30.85
CA LYS A 85 -16.32 -3.28 -31.40
C LYS A 85 -17.00 -4.59 -31.02
N SER A 86 -16.23 -5.65 -30.77
CA SER A 86 -16.75 -6.95 -30.32
C SER A 86 -17.10 -6.98 -28.82
N ALA A 87 -16.62 -6.00 -28.05
CA ALA A 87 -16.94 -5.91 -26.64
C ALA A 87 -18.44 -5.62 -26.45
N PRO A 88 -19.09 -6.21 -25.43
CA PRO A 88 -20.51 -5.96 -25.18
C PRO A 88 -20.75 -4.47 -24.92
N VAL A 89 -21.59 -3.87 -25.76
CA VAL A 89 -21.97 -2.45 -25.62
C VAL A 89 -22.91 -2.33 -24.42
N SER A 90 -22.48 -1.59 -23.41
CA SER A 90 -23.39 -1.12 -22.37
C SER A 90 -24.09 0.14 -22.88
N ALA A 91 -25.40 0.07 -23.12
CA ALA A 91 -26.17 1.24 -23.50
C ALA A 91 -26.18 2.23 -22.32
N LEU A 92 -25.54 3.38 -22.50
CA LEU A 92 -25.55 4.47 -21.53
C LEU A 92 -26.65 5.48 -21.90
N PRO A 93 -27.26 6.14 -20.92
CA PRO A 93 -28.17 7.24 -21.20
C PRO A 93 -27.42 8.40 -21.88
N ASP A 94 -27.95 8.91 -23.00
CA ASP A 94 -27.35 10.04 -23.75
C ASP A 94 -27.05 11.27 -22.86
N VAL A 95 -27.90 11.50 -21.86
CA VAL A 95 -27.75 12.57 -20.87
C VAL A 95 -26.41 12.51 -20.13
N TRP A 96 -25.88 11.31 -19.87
CA TRP A 96 -24.59 11.16 -19.19
C TRP A 96 -23.45 11.63 -20.09
N PHE A 97 -23.55 11.37 -21.38
CA PHE A 97 -22.59 11.82 -22.38
C PHE A 97 -22.69 13.33 -22.62
N THR A 98 -23.90 13.87 -22.79
CA THR A 98 -24.10 15.33 -22.90
C THR A 98 -23.59 16.07 -21.68
N PHE A 99 -23.80 15.51 -20.48
CA PHE A 99 -23.24 16.06 -19.25
C PHE A 99 -21.71 16.07 -19.26
N LEU A 100 -21.07 14.96 -19.66
CA LEU A 100 -19.61 14.90 -19.79
C LEU A 100 -19.08 15.94 -20.78
N GLU A 101 -19.69 16.05 -21.96
CA GLU A 101 -19.30 17.04 -22.97
C GLU A 101 -19.42 18.48 -22.45
N GLN A 102 -20.47 18.79 -21.68
CA GLN A 102 -20.65 20.13 -21.12
C GLN A 102 -19.59 20.45 -20.07
N ILE A 103 -19.31 19.55 -19.12
CA ILE A 103 -18.30 19.83 -18.09
C ILE A 103 -16.88 19.89 -18.67
N GLN A 104 -16.59 19.16 -19.76
CA GLN A 104 -15.29 19.21 -20.44
C GLN A 104 -15.06 20.49 -21.26
N GLN A 105 -16.10 21.29 -21.49
CA GLN A 105 -15.97 22.61 -22.10
C GLN A 105 -15.74 23.72 -21.07
N ASP A 106 -15.84 23.41 -19.78
CA ASP A 106 -15.55 24.37 -18.72
C ASP A 106 -14.06 24.76 -18.75
N THR A 107 -13.79 26.04 -18.58
CA THR A 107 -12.42 26.57 -18.57
C THR A 107 -11.71 26.33 -17.25
N GLU A 108 -12.47 26.15 -16.17
CA GLU A 108 -11.93 25.83 -14.85
C GLU A 108 -11.25 24.47 -14.88
N LYS A 109 -10.15 24.34 -14.14
CA LYS A 109 -9.36 23.10 -14.13
C LYS A 109 -10.02 21.98 -13.35
N VAL A 110 -10.88 22.34 -12.41
CA VAL A 110 -11.54 21.44 -11.47
C VAL A 110 -12.89 22.03 -11.10
N LEU A 111 -13.91 21.19 -10.96
CA LEU A 111 -15.25 21.62 -10.55
C LEU A 111 -15.51 21.23 -9.10
N THR A 112 -16.28 22.04 -8.40
CA THR A 112 -16.95 21.61 -7.17
C THR A 112 -18.12 20.69 -7.50
N PHE A 113 -18.52 19.86 -6.53
CA PHE A 113 -19.69 19.00 -6.66
C PHE A 113 -20.96 19.81 -6.94
N ASP A 114 -21.09 21.00 -6.36
CA ASP A 114 -22.24 21.88 -6.58
C ASP A 114 -22.26 22.46 -8.00
N GLN A 115 -21.11 22.83 -8.56
CA GLN A 115 -21.02 23.24 -9.97
C GLN A 115 -21.38 22.08 -10.91
N ALA A 116 -20.82 20.89 -10.68
CA ALA A 116 -21.17 19.70 -11.45
C ALA A 116 -22.67 19.38 -11.35
N LYS A 117 -23.28 19.60 -10.19
CA LYS A 117 -24.72 19.44 -9.98
C LYS A 117 -25.56 20.43 -10.77
N GLU A 118 -25.15 21.68 -10.89
CA GLU A 118 -25.88 22.67 -11.69
C GLU A 118 -25.80 22.33 -13.18
N TYR A 119 -24.63 21.94 -13.69
CA TYR A 119 -24.50 21.41 -15.06
C TYR A 119 -25.42 20.21 -15.29
N PHE A 120 -25.41 19.24 -14.38
CA PHE A 120 -26.25 18.06 -14.51
C PHE A 120 -27.75 18.39 -14.48
N LYS A 121 -28.16 19.35 -13.63
CA LYS A 121 -29.53 19.84 -13.57
C LYS A 121 -29.97 20.50 -14.88
N GLN A 122 -29.09 21.29 -15.49
CA GLN A 122 -29.33 21.92 -16.78
C GLN A 122 -29.54 20.87 -17.87
N VAL A 123 -28.63 19.90 -18.00
CA VAL A 123 -28.74 18.80 -18.98
C VAL A 123 -30.04 18.01 -18.80
N MET A 124 -30.39 17.69 -17.56
CA MET A 124 -31.63 16.95 -17.26
C MET A 124 -32.88 17.74 -17.67
N SER A 125 -32.87 19.06 -17.44
CA SER A 125 -33.98 19.97 -17.80
C SER A 125 -34.12 20.12 -19.31
N ASP A 126 -33.01 20.34 -20.02
CA ASP A 126 -32.97 20.49 -21.47
C ASP A 126 -33.44 19.23 -22.21
N ASN A 127 -33.16 18.06 -21.64
CA ASN A 127 -33.57 16.76 -22.20
C ASN A 127 -34.94 16.29 -21.71
N GLN A 128 -35.69 17.11 -20.96
CA GLN A 128 -37.00 16.77 -20.38
C GLN A 128 -37.03 15.44 -19.60
N LYS A 129 -35.90 15.02 -19.02
CA LYS A 129 -35.82 13.77 -18.24
C LYS A 129 -36.03 14.07 -16.76
N SER A 130 -36.92 13.31 -16.12
CA SER A 130 -37.07 13.31 -14.66
C SER A 130 -36.01 12.40 -14.00
N THR A 131 -35.76 12.58 -12.71
CA THR A 131 -34.84 11.76 -11.87
C THR A 131 -35.38 10.34 -11.62
N TRP A 132 -35.87 9.67 -12.65
CA TRP A 132 -36.41 8.32 -12.57
C TRP A 132 -35.27 7.29 -12.52
N GLY A 133 -35.21 6.52 -11.42
CA GLY A 133 -34.26 5.43 -11.20
C GLY A 133 -33.50 5.46 -9.87
N THR A 134 -33.38 6.63 -9.22
CA THR A 134 -32.55 6.83 -8.00
C THR A 134 -33.35 7.37 -6.80
N GLY A 135 -34.68 7.17 -6.80
CA GLY A 135 -35.57 7.65 -5.73
C GLY A 135 -35.84 9.15 -5.77
N GLY A 136 -35.73 9.78 -6.94
CA GLY A 136 -36.11 11.19 -7.16
C GLY A 136 -35.06 12.24 -6.80
N SER A 137 -33.92 11.85 -6.22
CA SER A 137 -32.85 12.79 -5.87
C SER A 137 -31.88 13.02 -7.04
N LEU A 138 -31.74 14.29 -7.44
CA LEU A 138 -30.75 14.73 -8.43
C LEU A 138 -29.32 14.38 -8.00
N GLU A 139 -29.02 14.48 -6.70
CA GLU A 139 -27.69 14.22 -6.14
C GLU A 139 -27.32 12.75 -6.31
N ARG A 140 -28.21 11.82 -5.94
CA ARG A 140 -27.94 10.37 -6.09
C ARG A 140 -27.76 9.97 -7.55
N SER A 141 -28.50 10.59 -8.47
CA SER A 141 -28.29 10.41 -9.91
C SER A 141 -26.92 10.91 -10.33
N LEU A 142 -26.53 12.12 -9.91
CA LEU A 142 -25.21 12.66 -10.20
C LEU A 142 -24.10 11.78 -9.63
N GLU A 143 -24.19 11.33 -8.37
CA GLU A 143 -23.19 10.43 -7.78
C GLU A 143 -23.04 9.13 -8.57
N THR A 144 -24.15 8.59 -9.10
CA THR A 144 -24.12 7.38 -9.94
C THR A 144 -23.39 7.64 -11.25
N VAL A 145 -23.68 8.77 -11.90
CA VAL A 145 -23.02 9.21 -13.13
C VAL A 145 -21.53 9.43 -12.90
N LEU A 146 -21.17 10.18 -11.86
CA LEU A 146 -19.77 10.47 -11.53
C LEU A 146 -18.99 9.21 -11.15
N LYS A 147 -19.59 8.25 -10.42
CA LYS A 147 -18.97 6.93 -10.15
C LYS A 147 -18.69 6.16 -11.43
N TYR A 148 -19.60 6.22 -12.40
CA TYR A 148 -19.42 5.58 -13.70
C TYR A 148 -18.32 6.25 -14.53
N LEU A 149 -18.35 7.58 -14.64
CA LEU A 149 -17.33 8.35 -15.35
C LEU A 149 -15.95 8.20 -14.70
N HIS A 150 -15.90 8.09 -13.37
CA HIS A 150 -14.67 7.79 -12.65
C HIS A 150 -14.12 6.39 -12.93
N SER A 151 -14.98 5.38 -12.96
CA SER A 151 -14.55 3.99 -13.21
C SER A 151 -14.09 3.74 -14.66
N THR A 152 -14.59 4.54 -15.59
CA THR A 152 -14.16 4.56 -17.01
C THR A 152 -12.91 5.41 -17.25
N GLY A 153 -12.55 6.28 -16.30
CA GLY A 153 -11.35 7.13 -16.38
C GLY A 153 -11.57 8.45 -17.11
N GLU A 154 -12.80 8.75 -17.52
CA GLU A 154 -13.17 10.03 -18.17
C GLU A 154 -13.03 11.21 -17.21
N ILE A 155 -13.25 10.97 -15.91
CA ILE A 155 -13.05 11.95 -14.83
C ILE A 155 -12.34 11.29 -13.63
N VAL A 156 -11.90 12.11 -12.69
CA VAL A 156 -11.46 11.64 -11.37
C VAL A 156 -12.33 12.25 -10.27
N TRP A 157 -13.00 11.39 -9.49
CA TRP A 157 -13.84 11.80 -8.36
C TRP A 157 -13.77 10.77 -7.23
N TYR A 158 -13.42 11.22 -6.02
CA TYR A 158 -13.26 10.34 -4.86
C TYR A 158 -14.44 10.47 -3.90
N CYS A 159 -15.55 9.77 -4.21
CA CYS A 159 -16.76 9.80 -3.38
C CYS A 159 -16.51 9.36 -1.93
N ASP A 160 -15.58 8.42 -1.71
CA ASP A 160 -15.29 7.85 -0.39
C ASP A 160 -14.20 8.61 0.39
N ASN A 161 -13.76 9.77 -0.09
CA ASN A 161 -12.76 10.59 0.60
C ASN A 161 -13.38 11.93 1.00
N GLU A 162 -13.57 12.14 2.31
CA GLU A 162 -14.15 13.35 2.88
C GLU A 162 -13.51 14.67 2.42
N GLN A 163 -12.19 14.67 2.15
CA GLN A 163 -11.46 15.85 1.69
C GLN A 163 -11.60 16.11 0.19
N LEU A 164 -11.93 15.07 -0.59
CA LEU A 164 -11.95 15.12 -2.06
C LEU A 164 -13.36 14.95 -2.65
N LYS A 165 -14.35 14.51 -1.86
CA LYS A 165 -15.72 14.21 -2.34
C LYS A 165 -16.45 15.43 -2.90
N SER A 166 -16.09 16.63 -2.46
CA SER A 166 -16.64 17.89 -2.94
C SER A 166 -16.02 18.35 -4.26
N THR A 167 -15.05 17.61 -4.82
CA THR A 167 -14.20 18.05 -5.92
C THR A 167 -14.17 17.06 -7.07
N VAL A 168 -14.51 17.51 -8.28
CA VAL A 168 -14.58 16.72 -9.52
C VAL A 168 -13.49 17.19 -10.48
N PHE A 169 -12.50 16.33 -10.72
CA PHE A 169 -11.48 16.54 -11.74
C PHE A 169 -12.03 16.04 -13.09
N HIS A 170 -12.69 16.93 -13.83
CA HIS A 170 -13.30 16.63 -15.13
C HIS A 170 -12.27 16.60 -16.28
N HIS A 171 -11.04 17.08 -16.02
CA HIS A 171 -9.86 16.95 -16.87
C HIS A 171 -8.74 16.17 -16.15
N PRO A 172 -8.76 14.82 -16.14
CA PRO A 172 -7.76 14.01 -15.45
C PRO A 172 -6.31 14.34 -15.84
N GLU A 173 -6.08 14.76 -17.09
CA GLU A 173 -4.78 15.20 -17.62
C GLU A 173 -4.19 16.37 -16.84
N THR A 174 -5.04 17.28 -16.35
CA THR A 174 -4.59 18.42 -15.54
C THR A 174 -3.95 17.94 -14.24
N LEU A 175 -4.58 16.97 -13.57
CA LEU A 175 -4.03 16.35 -12.37
C LEU A 175 -2.69 15.64 -12.68
N ILE A 176 -2.62 14.94 -13.81
CA ILE A 176 -1.38 14.27 -14.24
C ILE A 176 -0.26 15.29 -14.49
N ASP A 177 -0.53 16.39 -15.16
CA ASP A 177 0.48 17.41 -15.47
C ASP A 177 0.98 18.12 -14.21
N MET A 178 0.11 18.32 -13.21
CA MET A 178 0.51 18.85 -11.91
C MET A 178 1.39 17.87 -11.15
N LEU A 179 1.02 16.58 -11.12
CA LEU A 179 1.87 15.55 -10.52
C LEU A 179 3.21 15.46 -11.27
N ARG A 180 3.21 15.57 -12.61
CA ARG A 180 4.43 15.63 -13.41
C ARG A 180 5.30 16.81 -13.03
N ALA A 181 4.74 17.98 -12.74
CA ALA A 181 5.51 19.15 -12.30
C ALA A 181 6.27 18.90 -10.98
N VAL A 182 5.73 18.07 -10.10
CA VAL A 182 6.37 17.67 -8.83
C VAL A 182 7.37 16.53 -9.04
N PHE A 183 7.01 15.51 -9.82
CA PHE A 183 7.79 14.27 -9.99
C PHE A 183 8.62 14.22 -11.27
N ARG A 184 9.17 15.37 -11.69
CA ARG A 184 10.03 15.44 -12.87
C ARG A 184 11.31 14.64 -12.68
N HIS A 185 11.72 13.92 -13.72
CA HIS A 185 13.00 13.20 -13.73
C HIS A 185 14.21 14.15 -13.79
N ASP A 186 14.03 15.33 -14.39
CA ASP A 186 15.00 16.41 -14.58
C ASP A 186 14.78 17.57 -13.59
N PHE A 187 14.18 17.29 -12.42
CA PHE A 187 13.79 18.31 -11.44
C PHE A 187 14.97 19.21 -11.04
N GLN A 188 16.15 18.62 -10.83
CA GLN A 188 17.35 19.36 -10.47
C GLN A 188 17.75 20.39 -11.53
N ASP A 189 17.59 20.08 -12.81
CA ASP A 189 18.09 20.91 -13.91
C ASP A 189 17.05 21.94 -14.38
N VAL A 190 15.77 21.57 -14.38
CA VAL A 190 14.69 22.41 -14.95
C VAL A 190 14.04 23.33 -13.91
N VAL A 191 13.95 22.91 -12.65
CA VAL A 191 13.31 23.69 -11.60
C VAL A 191 14.32 24.70 -11.06
N ILE A 192 14.46 25.82 -11.76
CA ILE A 192 15.35 26.94 -11.39
C ILE A 192 14.55 28.14 -10.90
N TYR A 193 15.19 28.95 -10.05
CA TYR A 193 14.58 30.18 -9.57
C TYR A 193 14.41 31.19 -10.71
N LYS A 194 13.22 31.74 -10.84
CA LYS A 194 12.88 32.84 -11.75
C LYS A 194 12.35 33.98 -10.91
N GLY A 195 12.94 35.17 -11.04
CA GLY A 195 12.60 36.35 -10.23
C GLY A 195 11.11 36.68 -10.27
N GLU A 196 10.53 36.80 -11.47
CA GLU A 196 9.11 37.09 -11.69
C GLU A 196 8.19 36.09 -10.96
N THR A 197 8.47 34.79 -11.13
CA THR A 197 7.72 33.72 -10.47
C THR A 197 7.87 33.75 -8.95
N GLY A 198 9.10 33.96 -8.47
CA GLY A 198 9.40 34.07 -7.04
C GLY A 198 8.67 35.24 -6.39
N GLU A 199 8.62 36.40 -7.05
CA GLU A 199 7.88 37.58 -6.60
C GLU A 199 6.38 37.29 -6.48
N MET A 200 5.77 36.63 -7.48
CA MET A 200 4.35 36.28 -7.45
C MET A 200 3.95 35.40 -6.26
N VAL A 201 4.83 34.49 -5.82
CA VAL A 201 4.57 33.62 -4.66
C VAL A 201 5.27 34.08 -3.37
N SER A 202 5.87 35.26 -3.37
CA SER A 202 6.62 35.82 -2.23
C SER A 202 7.78 34.92 -1.74
N LEU A 203 8.47 34.24 -2.65
CA LEU A 203 9.58 33.34 -2.38
C LEU A 203 10.92 33.93 -2.87
N ARG A 204 11.90 34.05 -1.96
CA ARG A 204 13.25 34.52 -2.29
C ARG A 204 14.13 33.38 -2.83
N GLU A 205 15.10 33.70 -3.68
CA GLU A 205 16.04 32.73 -4.26
C GLU A 205 16.71 31.82 -3.21
N ASN A 206 17.26 32.41 -2.15
CA ASN A 206 17.90 31.63 -1.07
C ASN A 206 16.93 30.72 -0.31
N GLN A 207 15.65 31.06 -0.24
CA GLN A 207 14.63 30.18 0.35
C GLN A 207 14.30 29.06 -0.62
N PHE A 208 14.08 29.38 -1.89
CA PHE A 208 13.84 28.42 -2.95
C PHE A 208 14.95 27.36 -3.05
N ASN A 209 16.22 27.79 -3.12
CA ASN A 209 17.35 26.87 -3.24
C ASN A 209 17.42 25.91 -2.04
N ARG A 210 17.24 26.41 -0.81
CA ARG A 210 17.20 25.54 0.37
C ARG A 210 16.03 24.56 0.35
N MET A 211 14.83 25.00 -0.03
CA MET A 211 13.66 24.11 -0.13
C MET A 211 13.85 23.06 -1.23
N LYS A 212 14.45 23.42 -2.36
CA LYS A 212 14.79 22.51 -3.46
C LYS A 212 15.81 21.47 -3.01
N ASP A 213 16.85 21.88 -2.29
CA ASP A 213 17.88 20.98 -1.76
C ASP A 213 17.29 20.00 -0.74
N ASP A 214 16.43 20.46 0.18
CA ASP A 214 15.72 19.61 1.14
C ASP A 214 14.77 18.62 0.43
N PHE A 215 14.12 19.02 -0.66
CA PHE A 215 13.29 18.14 -1.46
C PHE A 215 14.11 17.03 -2.15
N LEU A 216 15.18 17.41 -2.86
CA LEU A 216 16.00 16.47 -3.62
C LEU A 216 16.79 15.51 -2.71
N SER A 217 17.25 15.96 -1.55
CA SER A 217 18.09 15.16 -0.65
C SER A 217 17.31 14.33 0.38
N ARG A 218 16.11 14.77 0.77
CA ARG A 218 15.36 14.19 1.90
C ARG A 218 13.88 13.94 1.59
N GLY A 219 13.43 14.33 0.40
CA GLY A 219 12.05 14.23 -0.02
C GLY A 219 11.12 15.23 0.65
N LEU A 220 11.62 16.30 1.27
CA LEU A 220 10.78 17.27 1.98
C LEU A 220 10.27 18.35 1.03
N LEU A 221 8.99 18.30 0.68
CA LEU A 221 8.33 19.33 -0.11
C LEU A 221 7.54 20.26 0.80
N THR A 222 7.94 21.53 0.82
CA THR A 222 7.19 22.58 1.50
C THR A 222 5.99 23.02 0.67
N LYS A 223 4.94 23.50 1.32
CA LYS A 223 3.75 24.05 0.63
C LYS A 223 4.12 25.24 -0.29
N GLU A 224 5.11 26.02 0.10
CA GLU A 224 5.60 27.18 -0.65
C GLU A 224 6.34 26.77 -1.92
N LEU A 225 7.16 25.71 -1.86
CA LEU A 225 7.79 25.15 -3.07
C LEU A 225 6.74 24.51 -3.98
N LEU A 226 5.74 23.82 -3.43
CA LEU A 226 4.62 23.30 -4.23
C LEU A 226 3.86 24.42 -4.94
N ARG A 227 3.58 25.55 -4.26
CA ARG A 227 2.96 26.73 -4.87
C ARG A 227 3.80 27.27 -6.03
N TYR A 228 5.11 27.37 -5.84
CA TYR A 228 6.04 27.78 -6.91
C TYR A 228 5.96 26.84 -8.12
N LEU A 229 5.93 25.53 -7.92
CA LEU A 229 5.86 24.54 -8.99
C LEU A 229 4.55 24.59 -9.79
N LEU A 230 3.45 24.93 -9.13
CA LEU A 230 2.11 24.88 -9.71
C LEU A 230 1.61 26.24 -10.23
N ILE A 231 2.41 27.29 -10.12
CA ILE A 231 2.00 28.65 -10.49
C ILE A 231 1.59 28.79 -11.97
N HIS A 232 2.19 28.00 -12.87
CA HIS A 232 1.92 28.04 -14.31
C HIS A 232 0.56 27.44 -14.69
N PHE A 233 -0.16 26.84 -13.75
CA PHE A 233 -1.52 26.38 -13.98
C PHE A 233 -2.57 27.50 -13.82
N GLU A 234 -2.13 28.75 -13.60
CA GLU A 234 -2.95 29.97 -13.59
C GLU A 234 -4.20 29.88 -12.70
N LEU A 235 -4.05 29.19 -11.57
CA LEU A 235 -5.12 29.04 -10.58
C LEU A 235 -5.43 30.41 -9.96
N SER A 236 -6.71 30.78 -9.84
CA SER A 236 -7.11 32.04 -9.21
C SER A 236 -6.62 32.14 -7.76
N THR A 237 -6.45 33.36 -7.24
CA THR A 237 -5.79 33.60 -5.94
C THR A 237 -6.49 32.89 -4.77
N ASP A 238 -7.83 32.88 -4.73
CA ASP A 238 -8.63 32.16 -3.73
C ASP A 238 -8.73 30.65 -4.00
N ALA A 239 -8.67 30.24 -5.27
CA ALA A 239 -8.52 28.83 -5.64
C ALA A 239 -7.15 28.29 -5.25
N SER A 240 -6.09 29.11 -5.22
CA SER A 240 -4.72 28.64 -5.04
C SER A 240 -4.51 27.85 -3.74
N GLU A 241 -5.05 28.30 -2.61
CA GLU A 241 -4.86 27.61 -1.32
C GLU A 241 -5.69 26.33 -1.19
N SER A 242 -6.97 26.41 -1.56
CA SER A 242 -7.87 25.26 -1.55
C SER A 242 -7.37 24.18 -2.53
N PHE A 243 -6.86 24.60 -3.67
CA PHE A 243 -6.28 23.74 -4.69
C PHE A 243 -4.95 23.11 -4.27
N LEU A 244 -4.06 23.86 -3.59
CA LEU A 244 -2.83 23.28 -3.04
C LEU A 244 -3.16 22.17 -2.02
N ASN A 245 -4.12 22.43 -1.13
CA ASN A 245 -4.58 21.43 -0.17
C ASN A 245 -5.21 20.22 -0.87
N LEU A 246 -5.95 20.45 -1.97
CA LEU A 246 -6.52 19.41 -2.81
C LEU A 246 -5.42 18.50 -3.40
N ILE A 247 -4.39 19.07 -4.04
CA ILE A 247 -3.28 18.31 -4.62
C ILE A 247 -2.51 17.54 -3.55
N ILE A 248 -2.26 18.15 -2.38
CA ILE A 248 -1.68 17.45 -1.23
C ILE A 248 -2.56 16.27 -0.81
N SER A 249 -3.87 16.47 -0.71
CA SER A 249 -4.84 15.43 -0.35
C SER A 249 -4.85 14.27 -1.36
N VAL A 250 -4.70 14.57 -2.65
CA VAL A 250 -4.54 13.55 -3.70
C VAL A 250 -3.25 12.75 -3.51
N MET A 251 -2.10 13.42 -3.30
CA MET A 251 -0.81 12.74 -3.10
C MET A 251 -0.81 11.86 -1.83
N LEU A 252 -1.44 12.31 -0.75
CA LEU A 252 -1.65 11.53 0.48
C LEU A 252 -2.57 10.34 0.24
N LYS A 253 -3.69 10.52 -0.48
CA LYS A 253 -4.64 9.45 -0.82
C LYS A 253 -3.96 8.32 -1.60
N PHE A 254 -3.11 8.66 -2.56
CA PHE A 254 -2.33 7.69 -3.33
C PHE A 254 -1.09 7.14 -2.61
N SER A 255 -0.87 7.55 -1.37
CA SER A 255 0.28 7.12 -0.56
C SER A 255 1.62 7.39 -1.27
N LEU A 256 1.71 8.54 -1.94
CA LEU A 256 2.95 9.03 -2.57
C LEU A 256 3.85 9.72 -1.53
N CYS A 257 3.24 10.35 -0.54
CA CYS A 257 3.89 11.04 0.56
C CYS A 257 3.14 10.84 1.86
N PHE A 258 3.73 11.31 2.95
CA PHE A 258 3.06 11.51 4.23
C PHE A 258 3.34 12.91 4.78
N GLU A 259 2.49 13.39 5.68
CA GLU A 259 2.65 14.69 6.31
C GLU A 259 3.77 14.67 7.35
N PHE A 260 4.70 15.61 7.25
CA PHE A 260 5.76 15.76 8.23
C PHE A 260 5.23 16.57 9.43
N ARG A 261 5.28 16.01 10.65
CA ARG A 261 4.59 16.58 11.83
C ARG A 261 5.47 17.29 12.86
N ASN A 262 6.78 17.39 12.65
CA ASN A 262 7.65 18.08 13.59
C ASN A 262 7.49 19.60 13.47
N GLN A 263 6.55 20.19 14.22
CA GLN A 263 6.21 21.62 14.15
C GLN A 263 7.41 22.55 14.34
N THR A 264 8.33 22.20 15.24
CA THR A 264 9.57 22.98 15.44
C THR A 264 10.41 23.00 14.18
N LYS A 265 10.64 21.84 13.54
CA LYS A 265 11.39 21.76 12.28
C LYS A 265 10.65 22.43 11.13
N ILE A 266 9.33 22.30 11.05
CA ILE A 266 8.49 22.96 10.04
C ILE A 266 8.63 24.49 10.16
N ALA A 267 8.54 25.02 11.38
CA ALA A 267 8.72 26.44 11.64
C ALA A 267 10.14 26.93 11.26
N LEU A 268 11.17 26.13 11.53
CA LEU A 268 12.55 26.42 11.11
C LEU A 268 12.72 26.43 9.58
N MET A 269 11.91 25.65 8.86
CA MET A 269 11.86 25.66 7.39
C MET A 269 11.04 26.84 6.84
N GLY A 270 10.38 27.62 7.70
CA GLY A 270 9.56 28.77 7.31
C GLY A 270 8.31 28.38 6.52
N SER A 271 7.78 27.17 6.76
CA SER A 271 6.65 26.61 6.03
C SER A 271 5.44 26.41 6.94
N SER A 272 4.24 26.51 6.38
CA SER A 272 2.99 26.16 7.07
C SER A 272 2.70 24.65 7.08
N GLN A 273 3.20 23.92 6.07
CA GLN A 273 2.97 22.50 5.91
C GLN A 273 4.09 21.87 5.08
N VAL A 274 4.58 20.72 5.53
CA VAL A 274 5.62 19.97 4.82
C VAL A 274 5.14 18.54 4.64
N ILE A 275 5.28 18.02 3.42
CA ILE A 275 5.06 16.60 3.11
C ILE A 275 6.38 15.95 2.75
N GLN A 276 6.50 14.65 3.03
CA GLN A 276 7.71 13.90 2.80
C GLN A 276 7.49 12.73 1.84
N PHE A 277 8.34 12.63 0.82
CA PHE A 277 8.31 11.61 -0.23
C PHE A 277 9.38 10.53 0.00
N PRO A 278 8.99 9.26 0.20
CA PRO A 278 9.96 8.17 0.41
C PRO A 278 10.94 7.91 -0.73
N TRP A 279 10.62 8.33 -1.95
CA TRP A 279 11.44 8.06 -3.15
C TRP A 279 12.79 8.75 -3.11
N PHE A 280 12.86 9.88 -2.41
CA PHE A 280 14.06 10.71 -2.23
C PHE A 280 14.79 10.40 -0.92
N PHE A 281 14.47 9.28 -0.26
CA PHE A 281 15.26 8.87 0.89
C PHE A 281 16.69 8.52 0.46
N PRO A 282 17.69 8.83 1.31
CA PRO A 282 19.09 8.51 1.01
C PRO A 282 19.30 7.04 0.69
N GLU A 283 20.14 6.74 -0.29
CA GLU A 283 20.52 5.36 -0.62
C GLU A 283 21.30 4.69 0.52
N GLU A 284 22.17 5.47 1.18
CA GLU A 284 23.02 5.00 2.26
C GLU A 284 22.27 4.82 3.58
N ILE A 285 22.62 3.76 4.30
CA ILE A 285 22.14 3.52 5.66
C ILE A 285 22.73 4.60 6.58
N PRO A 286 21.90 5.33 7.36
CA PRO A 286 22.40 6.38 8.23
C PRO A 286 23.41 5.85 9.26
N ALA A 287 24.53 6.56 9.44
CA ALA A 287 25.64 6.13 10.31
C ALA A 287 25.25 5.82 11.77
N LYS A 288 24.13 6.38 12.25
CA LYS A 288 23.63 6.16 13.62
C LYS A 288 22.82 4.86 13.77
N ILE A 289 22.58 4.12 12.69
CA ILE A 289 21.74 2.90 12.73
C ILE A 289 22.34 1.85 13.65
N ASP A 290 23.65 1.61 13.64
CA ASP A 290 24.28 0.59 14.51
C ASP A 290 24.07 0.87 16.01
N LEU A 291 23.91 2.15 16.39
CA LEU A 291 23.60 2.55 17.77
C LEU A 291 22.12 2.32 18.12
N LEU A 292 21.22 2.50 17.16
CA LEU A 292 19.78 2.39 17.35
C LEU A 292 19.26 0.97 17.12
N TRP A 293 20.01 0.16 16.37
CA TRP A 293 19.73 -1.23 16.02
C TRP A 293 21.04 -2.04 15.96
N PRO A 294 21.52 -2.56 17.11
CA PRO A 294 22.73 -3.36 17.17
C PRO A 294 22.64 -4.63 16.30
N LYS A 295 23.73 -5.04 15.64
CA LYS A 295 23.72 -6.24 14.78
C LYS A 295 23.42 -7.51 15.58
N THR A 296 24.02 -7.65 16.75
CA THR A 296 23.76 -8.72 17.70
C THR A 296 22.52 -8.39 18.53
N LEU A 297 21.64 -9.38 18.71
CA LEU A 297 20.48 -9.22 19.57
C LEU A 297 20.93 -8.97 21.01
N PRO A 298 20.50 -7.87 21.66
CA PRO A 298 20.85 -7.64 23.05
C PRO A 298 20.27 -8.71 23.99
N SER A 299 20.96 -8.98 25.08
CA SER A 299 20.49 -9.86 26.15
C SER A 299 19.10 -9.50 26.64
N ASN A 300 18.28 -10.50 26.99
CA ASN A 300 16.89 -10.31 27.45
C ASN A 300 16.01 -9.46 26.50
N THR A 301 16.27 -9.52 25.19
CA THR A 301 15.44 -8.84 24.19
C THR A 301 14.70 -9.86 23.33
N TYR A 302 13.40 -9.70 23.21
CA TYR A 302 12.60 -10.45 22.24
C TYR A 302 12.81 -9.89 20.83
N GLU A 303 12.89 -10.75 19.82
CA GLU A 303 12.87 -10.35 18.41
C GLU A 303 11.79 -11.13 17.67
N LEU A 304 10.70 -10.46 17.28
CA LEU A 304 9.75 -11.01 16.33
C LEU A 304 10.19 -10.63 14.92
N CYS A 305 10.20 -11.60 14.01
CA CYS A 305 10.60 -11.38 12.63
C CYS A 305 9.56 -11.96 11.67
N MET A 306 9.01 -11.12 10.80
CA MET A 306 8.10 -11.48 9.72
C MET A 306 8.78 -11.14 8.39
N GLU A 307 8.64 -12.02 7.39
CA GLU A 307 9.11 -11.74 6.03
C GLU A 307 7.93 -11.74 5.06
N ILE A 308 7.96 -10.81 4.12
CA ILE A 308 7.10 -10.80 2.93
C ILE A 308 7.99 -11.17 1.75
N LEU A 309 7.78 -12.35 1.21
CA LEU A 309 8.60 -12.94 0.15
C LEU A 309 7.90 -12.75 -1.18
N PHE A 310 8.56 -12.06 -2.11
CA PHE A 310 8.07 -11.90 -3.48
C PHE A 310 8.76 -12.92 -4.38
N TRP A 311 7.97 -13.68 -5.14
CA TRP A 311 8.50 -14.74 -6.04
C TRP A 311 9.22 -14.19 -7.28
N ALA A 312 9.30 -12.87 -7.39
CA ALA A 312 10.00 -12.12 -8.42
C ALA A 312 10.44 -10.78 -7.82
N LYS A 313 10.70 -9.77 -8.66
CA LYS A 313 10.88 -8.40 -8.18
C LYS A 313 9.63 -7.94 -7.42
N THR A 314 9.83 -7.22 -6.32
CA THR A 314 8.74 -6.50 -5.64
C THR A 314 7.95 -5.66 -6.64
N PRO A 315 6.62 -5.53 -6.46
CA PRO A 315 5.84 -4.59 -7.26
C PRO A 315 6.45 -3.20 -7.26
N PRO A 316 6.36 -2.46 -8.37
CA PRO A 316 6.88 -1.10 -8.44
C PRO A 316 6.39 -0.28 -7.26
N ASN A 317 7.33 0.34 -6.55
CA ASN A 317 7.07 1.23 -5.43
C ASN A 317 6.38 0.60 -4.20
N PHE A 318 6.36 -0.73 -4.06
CA PHE A 318 5.74 -1.39 -2.91
C PHE A 318 6.33 -0.90 -1.59
N PHE A 319 7.66 -0.85 -1.49
CA PHE A 319 8.35 -0.51 -0.25
C PHE A 319 8.14 0.96 0.12
N GLU A 320 8.16 1.84 -0.87
CA GLU A 320 7.94 3.28 -0.72
C GLU A 320 6.51 3.55 -0.23
N LYS A 321 5.51 2.89 -0.83
CA LYS A 321 4.12 2.95 -0.35
C LYS A 321 3.95 2.35 1.04
N LEU A 322 4.62 1.23 1.32
CA LEU A 322 4.62 0.63 2.66
C LEU A 322 5.18 1.63 3.67
N SER A 323 6.32 2.26 3.37
CA SER A 323 6.95 3.31 4.17
C SER A 323 6.01 4.49 4.46
N VAL A 324 5.14 4.88 3.51
CA VAL A 324 4.06 5.84 3.77
C VAL A 324 3.05 5.27 4.76
N LYS A 325 2.53 4.06 4.54
CA LYS A 325 1.54 3.43 5.44
C LYS A 325 2.07 3.22 6.86
N LEU A 326 3.36 2.93 7.02
CA LEU A 326 4.03 2.83 8.32
C LEU A 326 3.92 4.13 9.11
N HIS A 327 3.92 5.29 8.44
CA HIS A 327 3.81 6.58 9.11
C HIS A 327 2.53 6.67 9.97
N ASN A 328 1.43 6.09 9.52
CA ASN A 328 0.11 6.24 10.14
C ASN A 328 0.05 5.74 11.60
N PHE A 329 0.87 4.77 11.98
CA PHE A 329 0.90 4.20 13.34
C PHE A 329 2.24 4.42 14.06
N LEU A 330 3.18 5.10 13.40
CA LEU A 330 4.50 5.49 13.93
C LEU A 330 4.60 7.02 14.10
N LEU A 331 3.46 7.71 14.22
CA LEU A 331 3.38 9.18 14.33
C LEU A 331 4.15 9.73 15.54
N ASP A 332 4.13 8.97 16.62
CA ASP A 332 4.74 9.23 17.92
C ASP A 332 6.15 8.62 18.07
N ALA A 333 6.65 7.94 17.04
CA ALA A 333 7.92 7.24 17.08
C ALA A 333 9.10 8.10 16.58
N ASN A 334 10.29 7.85 17.12
CA ASN A 334 11.52 8.37 16.53
C ASN A 334 11.86 7.56 15.28
N ARG A 335 11.62 8.14 14.10
CA ARG A 335 11.72 7.46 12.81
C ARG A 335 12.92 7.92 11.99
N VAL A 336 13.67 6.96 11.47
CA VAL A 336 14.82 7.12 10.57
C VAL A 336 14.54 6.32 9.29
N ASN A 337 14.78 6.93 8.12
CA ASN A 337 14.51 6.29 6.84
C ASN A 337 15.74 6.35 5.90
N TRP A 338 15.84 5.35 5.05
CA TRP A 338 16.71 5.28 3.88
C TRP A 338 15.98 4.54 2.76
N LYS A 339 16.57 4.46 1.56
CA LYS A 339 15.94 3.90 0.37
C LYS A 339 15.36 2.50 0.58
N ASN A 340 16.08 1.69 1.34
CA ASN A 340 15.78 0.28 1.54
C ASN A 340 15.35 -0.03 2.98
N GLY A 341 15.08 0.98 3.82
CA GLY A 341 14.72 0.68 5.20
C GLY A 341 14.06 1.82 5.99
N VAL A 342 13.34 1.40 7.01
CA VAL A 342 12.69 2.26 8.00
C VAL A 342 13.01 1.68 9.37
N LEU A 343 13.66 2.48 10.21
CA LEU A 343 13.81 2.18 11.64
C LEU A 343 12.93 3.15 12.43
N ALA A 344 12.13 2.63 13.35
CA ALA A 344 11.32 3.44 14.24
C ALA A 344 11.43 2.93 15.67
N GLN A 345 11.59 3.86 16.62
CA GLN A 345 11.57 3.55 18.05
C GLN A 345 10.31 4.13 18.67
N LYS A 346 9.48 3.27 19.26
CA LYS A 346 8.23 3.61 19.91
C LYS A 346 8.27 3.02 21.32
N ASN A 347 8.16 3.88 22.34
CA ASN A 347 8.34 3.49 23.73
C ASN A 347 9.68 2.76 23.96
N SER A 348 9.65 1.54 24.49
CA SER A 348 10.81 0.65 24.68
C SER A 348 11.02 -0.35 23.54
N SER A 349 10.21 -0.27 22.49
CA SER A 349 10.22 -1.17 21.35
C SER A 349 10.78 -0.49 20.10
N SER A 350 11.44 -1.27 19.25
CA SER A 350 12.01 -0.82 17.97
C SER A 350 11.47 -1.68 16.84
N LEU A 351 11.11 -1.04 15.73
CA LEU A 351 10.66 -1.67 14.50
C LEU A 351 11.66 -1.34 13.38
N LEU A 352 12.23 -2.37 12.77
CA LEU A 352 13.03 -2.28 11.56
C LEU A 352 12.28 -2.95 10.41
N VAL A 353 12.09 -2.22 9.31
CA VAL A 353 11.49 -2.73 8.08
C VAL A 353 12.46 -2.50 6.95
N GLU A 354 12.92 -3.56 6.29
CA GLU A 354 13.97 -3.49 5.26
C GLU A 354 13.58 -4.21 3.98
N ARG A 355 13.91 -3.61 2.84
CA ARG A 355 13.86 -4.27 1.52
C ARG A 355 15.20 -4.96 1.27
N VAL A 356 15.16 -6.27 1.08
CA VAL A 356 16.33 -7.12 0.84
C VAL A 356 16.20 -7.76 -0.55
N ILE A 357 17.23 -7.61 -1.37
CA ILE A 357 17.32 -8.30 -2.67
C ILE A 357 17.93 -9.68 -2.43
N ARG A 358 17.24 -10.73 -2.86
CA ARG A 358 17.70 -12.13 -2.81
C ARG A 358 17.95 -12.63 -4.23
N ASN A 359 18.68 -13.74 -4.38
CA ASN A 359 18.99 -14.30 -5.69
C ASN A 359 17.74 -14.70 -6.49
N ASP A 360 16.69 -15.13 -5.79
CA ASP A 360 15.43 -15.65 -6.31
C ASP A 360 14.28 -14.61 -6.30
N GLY A 361 14.53 -13.38 -5.82
CA GLY A 361 13.49 -12.36 -5.76
C GLY A 361 13.82 -11.20 -4.84
N THR A 362 12.79 -10.65 -4.22
CA THR A 362 12.94 -9.56 -3.24
C THR A 362 12.12 -9.92 -2.01
N ALA A 363 12.65 -9.61 -0.84
CA ALA A 363 11.96 -9.77 0.43
C ALA A 363 11.79 -8.40 1.09
N VAL A 364 10.70 -8.22 1.83
CA VAL A 364 10.62 -7.19 2.85
C VAL A 364 10.69 -7.89 4.20
N VAL A 365 11.70 -7.57 4.99
CA VAL A 365 11.98 -8.15 6.30
C VAL A 365 11.54 -7.16 7.36
N ILE A 366 10.71 -7.63 8.29
CA ILE A 366 10.12 -6.83 9.37
C ILE A 366 10.59 -7.43 10.68
N LYS A 367 11.36 -6.67 11.47
CA LYS A 367 11.86 -7.09 12.77
C LYS A 367 11.38 -6.13 13.85
N ALA A 368 10.80 -6.65 14.91
CA ALA A 368 10.41 -5.88 16.09
C ALA A 368 11.22 -6.38 17.29
N ARG A 369 11.92 -5.47 17.98
CA ARG A 369 12.73 -5.76 19.18
C ARG A 369 12.22 -5.01 20.41
N GLY A 370 12.21 -5.67 21.55
CA GLY A 370 11.85 -5.07 22.83
C GLY A 370 12.20 -5.95 24.03
N VAL A 371 12.46 -5.34 25.18
CA VAL A 371 13.00 -6.04 26.37
C VAL A 371 11.94 -6.86 27.11
N SER A 372 10.69 -6.40 27.14
CA SER A 372 9.65 -7.05 27.97
C SER A 372 8.23 -7.01 27.40
N ASN A 373 7.98 -6.23 26.35
CA ASN A 373 6.63 -5.97 25.87
C ASN A 373 6.32 -6.73 24.57
N LEU A 374 6.11 -8.04 24.68
CA LEU A 374 5.81 -8.90 23.52
C LEU A 374 4.52 -8.48 22.80
N GLN A 375 3.53 -7.96 23.53
CA GLN A 375 2.28 -7.45 22.98
C GLN A 375 2.52 -6.22 22.07
N GLU A 376 3.37 -5.28 22.49
CA GLU A 376 3.74 -4.14 21.65
C GLU A 376 4.47 -4.59 20.38
N LEU A 377 5.36 -5.60 20.49
CA LEU A 377 6.03 -6.17 19.31
C LEU A 377 5.03 -6.79 18.34
N TRP A 378 4.05 -7.56 18.84
CA TRP A 378 2.98 -8.11 18.02
C TRP A 378 2.13 -7.02 17.37
N SER A 379 1.77 -5.98 18.12
CA SER A 379 1.04 -4.83 17.58
C SER A 379 1.81 -4.17 16.42
N LEU A 380 3.13 -3.98 16.56
CA LEU A 380 3.97 -3.46 15.48
C LEU A 380 3.95 -4.39 14.26
N ILE A 381 4.23 -5.69 14.42
CA ILE A 381 4.23 -6.67 13.32
C ILE A 381 2.87 -6.73 12.61
N LEU A 382 1.77 -6.83 13.36
CA LEU A 382 0.42 -6.91 12.81
C LEU A 382 0.00 -5.62 12.10
N ASN A 383 0.44 -4.45 12.58
CA ASN A 383 0.20 -3.18 11.89
C ASN A 383 0.93 -3.11 10.54
N VAL A 384 2.19 -3.57 10.47
CA VAL A 384 2.92 -3.69 9.20
C VAL A 384 2.23 -4.69 8.26
N ARG A 385 1.78 -5.84 8.79
CA ARG A 385 1.03 -6.84 8.02
C ARG A 385 -0.25 -6.23 7.45
N ARG A 386 -1.06 -5.56 8.27
CA ARG A 386 -2.32 -4.92 7.84
C ARG A 386 -2.08 -3.86 6.77
N ALA A 387 -1.04 -3.05 6.93
CA ALA A 387 -0.61 -2.09 5.92
C ALA A 387 -0.25 -2.78 4.59
N SER A 388 0.52 -3.87 4.65
CA SER A 388 0.93 -4.65 3.48
C SER A 388 -0.26 -5.31 2.77
N MET A 389 -1.16 -5.94 3.52
CA MET A 389 -2.38 -6.56 2.97
C MET A 389 -3.29 -5.56 2.28
N ASN A 390 -3.37 -4.33 2.78
CA ASN A 390 -4.10 -3.26 2.10
C ASN A 390 -3.43 -2.84 0.79
N LEU A 391 -2.10 -2.79 0.76
CA LEU A 391 -1.35 -2.48 -0.45
C LEU A 391 -1.45 -3.59 -1.51
N PHE A 392 -1.50 -4.87 -1.11
CA PHE A 392 -1.65 -5.98 -2.07
C PHE A 392 -2.91 -5.89 -2.93
N LYS A 393 -3.95 -5.20 -2.44
CA LYS A 393 -5.18 -4.94 -3.22
C LYS A 393 -4.92 -4.09 -4.47
N GLU A 394 -3.83 -3.33 -4.52
CA GLU A 394 -3.43 -2.52 -5.68
C GLU A 394 -2.81 -3.36 -6.80
N TRP A 395 -2.37 -4.59 -6.51
CA TRP A 395 -1.78 -5.51 -7.47
C TRP A 395 -2.56 -6.83 -7.51
N PRO A 396 -3.65 -6.91 -8.30
CA PRO A 396 -4.60 -8.04 -8.28
C PRO A 396 -4.01 -9.41 -8.65
N LEU A 397 -2.78 -9.47 -9.16
CA LEU A 397 -2.07 -10.69 -9.55
C LEU A 397 -0.75 -10.90 -8.78
N LEU A 398 -0.58 -10.18 -7.67
CA LEU A 398 0.62 -10.29 -6.84
C LEU A 398 0.78 -11.71 -6.28
N LYS A 399 1.95 -12.30 -6.51
CA LYS A 399 2.39 -13.54 -5.87
C LYS A 399 3.41 -13.21 -4.81
N CYS A 400 3.00 -13.32 -3.56
CA CYS A 400 3.87 -13.21 -2.41
C CYS A 400 3.46 -14.20 -1.33
N GLU A 401 4.40 -14.52 -0.46
CA GLU A 401 4.18 -15.31 0.74
C GLU A 401 4.52 -14.47 1.96
N ILE A 402 3.73 -14.59 3.02
CA ILE A 402 4.06 -14.02 4.33
C ILE A 402 4.47 -15.19 5.22
N VAL A 403 5.61 -15.06 5.88
CA VAL A 403 6.12 -16.06 6.82
C VAL A 403 6.52 -15.40 8.13
N LEU A 404 6.39 -16.14 9.22
CA LEU A 404 6.93 -15.77 10.53
C LEU A 404 8.20 -16.59 10.79
N VAL A 405 9.30 -15.91 11.08
CA VAL A 405 10.57 -16.55 11.39
C VAL A 405 10.57 -17.04 12.84
N CYS A 406 11.00 -18.27 13.05
CA CYS A 406 11.04 -18.88 14.37
C CYS A 406 12.03 -18.16 15.30
N MET A 407 11.52 -17.54 16.36
CA MET A 407 12.33 -16.81 17.34
C MET A 407 13.38 -17.71 18.01
N HIS A 408 13.06 -18.98 18.30
CA HIS A 408 14.03 -19.91 18.88
C HIS A 408 15.23 -20.17 17.97
N CYS A 409 14.99 -20.39 16.67
CA CYS A 409 16.07 -20.53 15.71
C CYS A 409 16.95 -19.27 15.64
N VAL A 410 16.33 -18.08 15.71
CA VAL A 410 17.04 -16.79 15.75
C VAL A 410 17.88 -16.67 17.02
N LEU A 411 17.32 -17.01 18.19
CA LEU A 411 18.03 -16.98 19.48
C LEU A 411 19.20 -17.96 19.53
N LYS A 412 19.06 -19.14 18.89
CA LYS A 412 20.14 -20.13 18.75
C LYS A 412 21.17 -19.79 17.65
N GLY A 413 20.98 -18.69 16.91
CA GLY A 413 21.90 -18.29 15.85
C GLY A 413 21.92 -19.24 14.65
N VAL A 414 20.79 -19.90 14.34
CA VAL A 414 20.69 -20.81 13.19
C VAL A 414 20.73 -20.00 11.89
N ASP A 415 21.63 -20.34 10.97
CA ASP A 415 21.83 -19.63 9.69
C ASP A 415 20.57 -19.60 8.81
N ASP A 416 19.80 -20.69 8.80
CA ASP A 416 18.51 -20.78 8.12
C ASP A 416 17.41 -21.10 9.15
N PRO A 417 16.76 -20.10 9.74
CA PRO A 417 15.69 -20.35 10.70
C PRO A 417 14.47 -21.02 10.08
N HIS A 418 13.72 -21.79 10.88
CA HIS A 418 12.41 -22.28 10.46
C HIS A 418 11.43 -21.11 10.21
N ARG A 419 10.54 -21.28 9.23
CA ARG A 419 9.54 -20.29 8.82
C ARG A 419 8.15 -20.90 8.95
N TYR A 420 7.36 -20.37 9.89
CA TYR A 420 5.95 -20.70 9.99
C TYR A 420 5.17 -20.00 8.87
N SER A 421 4.13 -20.66 8.37
CA SER A 421 3.19 -20.04 7.45
C SER A 421 2.56 -18.79 8.08
N GLY A 422 2.40 -17.72 7.30
CA GLY A 422 1.78 -16.48 7.75
C GLY A 422 0.33 -16.61 8.25
N HIS A 423 -0.31 -17.78 8.06
CA HIS A 423 -1.59 -18.10 8.69
C HIS A 423 -1.54 -18.03 10.22
N VAL A 424 -0.40 -18.30 10.86
CA VAL A 424 -0.27 -18.18 12.34
C VAL A 424 -0.56 -16.76 12.83
N LEU A 425 -0.35 -15.74 11.98
CA LEU A 425 -0.63 -14.33 12.27
C LEU A 425 -2.13 -13.99 12.28
N GLU A 426 -2.99 -14.93 11.90
CA GLU A 426 -4.45 -14.77 11.82
C GLU A 426 -5.19 -15.54 12.91
N HIS A 427 -4.49 -16.35 13.71
CA HIS A 427 -5.08 -17.23 14.71
C HIS A 427 -4.81 -16.70 16.12
N ALA A 428 -5.80 -16.84 17.00
CA ALA A 428 -5.61 -16.65 18.43
C ALA A 428 -4.72 -17.76 19.01
N ILE A 429 -4.16 -17.51 20.18
CA ILE A 429 -3.34 -18.51 20.86
C ILE A 429 -4.23 -19.69 21.28
N PRO A 430 -3.80 -20.94 21.07
CA PRO A 430 -4.56 -22.09 21.55
C PRO A 430 -4.72 -22.06 23.08
N LYS A 431 -5.96 -22.09 23.56
CA LYS A 431 -6.28 -21.95 24.99
C LYS A 431 -5.62 -23.04 25.83
N GLY A 432 -4.91 -22.63 26.88
CA GLY A 432 -4.28 -23.52 27.85
C GLY A 432 -3.01 -24.20 27.36
N GLU A 433 -2.56 -23.91 26.13
CA GLU A 433 -1.30 -24.39 25.58
C GLU A 433 -0.27 -23.25 25.62
N TYR A 434 0.64 -23.28 26.60
CA TYR A 434 1.64 -22.21 26.78
C TYR A 434 2.92 -22.45 25.96
N THR A 435 3.11 -23.67 25.46
CA THR A 435 4.27 -24.08 24.67
C THR A 435 3.84 -25.02 23.55
N LEU A 436 4.45 -24.91 22.38
CA LEU A 436 4.29 -25.84 21.26
C LEU A 436 5.63 -26.43 20.84
N LYS A 437 5.60 -27.52 20.07
CA LYS A 437 6.80 -28.05 19.41
C LYS A 437 7.41 -26.94 18.55
N CYS A 438 8.71 -26.68 18.72
CA CYS A 438 9.38 -25.56 18.10
C CYS A 438 9.31 -25.61 16.58
N CYS A 439 10.04 -26.54 15.99
CA CYS A 439 10.19 -26.68 14.55
C CYS A 439 10.79 -28.04 14.24
N ASP A 440 10.77 -28.42 12.97
CA ASP A 440 11.34 -29.70 12.52
C ASP A 440 12.86 -29.76 12.68
N LYS A 441 13.54 -28.62 12.92
CA LYS A 441 14.99 -28.57 13.11
C LYS A 441 15.45 -28.96 14.53
N PHE A 442 14.56 -28.88 15.51
CA PHE A 442 14.83 -29.25 16.90
C PHE A 442 13.61 -29.99 17.45
N GLU A 443 13.54 -31.30 17.17
CA GLU A 443 12.34 -32.11 17.44
C GLU A 443 11.95 -32.20 18.92
N GLU A 444 12.92 -32.05 19.82
CA GLU A 444 12.73 -32.13 21.28
C GLU A 444 12.50 -30.77 21.95
N ASP A 445 12.68 -29.67 21.21
CA ASP A 445 12.56 -28.32 21.77
C ASP A 445 11.13 -27.81 21.68
N PHE A 446 10.69 -27.16 22.75
CA PHE A 446 9.40 -26.49 22.84
C PHE A 446 9.60 -24.97 22.90
N VAL A 447 8.76 -24.22 22.19
CA VAL A 447 8.73 -22.75 22.22
C VAL A 447 7.45 -22.23 22.84
N PRO A 448 7.50 -21.08 23.52
CA PRO A 448 6.30 -20.37 23.95
C PRO A 448 5.31 -20.15 22.80
N THR A 449 4.04 -20.44 23.01
CA THR A 449 2.99 -20.24 21.99
C THR A 449 2.84 -18.80 21.56
N CYS A 450 3.06 -17.86 22.47
CA CYS A 450 3.07 -16.42 22.20
C CYS A 450 4.27 -15.94 21.33
N PHE A 451 5.23 -16.80 20.98
CA PHE A 451 6.24 -16.48 19.96
C PHE A 451 5.80 -16.84 18.54
N VAL A 452 4.74 -17.64 18.40
CA VAL A 452 4.24 -18.13 17.11
C VAL A 452 2.89 -17.51 16.77
N PHE A 453 2.04 -17.35 17.78
CA PHE A 453 0.72 -16.75 17.66
C PHE A 453 0.69 -15.36 18.29
N PRO A 454 0.00 -14.39 17.67
CA PRO A 454 -0.12 -13.05 18.22
C PRO A 454 -0.75 -13.02 19.62
N LEU A 455 -0.14 -12.27 20.52
CA LEU A 455 -0.69 -12.02 21.86
C LEU A 455 -1.63 -10.81 21.81
N ASP A 456 -2.93 -11.03 22.03
CA ASP A 456 -3.97 -10.00 22.08
C ASP A 456 -4.76 -10.09 23.39
N GLU A 457 -4.59 -9.10 24.28
CA GLU A 457 -5.21 -9.07 25.61
C GLU A 457 -6.74 -9.01 25.58
N GLU A 458 -7.35 -8.57 24.46
CA GLU A 458 -8.81 -8.52 24.35
C GLU A 458 -9.43 -9.92 24.17
N TYR A 459 -8.64 -10.91 23.72
CA TYR A 459 -9.13 -12.24 23.35
C TYR A 459 -8.53 -13.37 24.18
N GLU A 460 -7.40 -13.15 24.85
CA GLU A 460 -6.70 -14.19 25.60
C GLU A 460 -7.12 -14.26 27.08
N GLU A 461 -7.49 -15.46 27.52
CA GLU A 461 -7.71 -15.76 28.94
C GLU A 461 -6.34 -15.88 29.64
N ASN A 462 -6.05 -14.96 30.57
CA ASN A 462 -4.81 -14.89 31.36
C ASN A 462 -3.51 -14.66 30.54
N PRO A 463 -3.35 -13.50 29.87
CA PRO A 463 -2.16 -13.15 29.07
C PRO A 463 -0.84 -13.25 29.86
N GLU A 464 -0.88 -13.04 31.18
CA GLU A 464 0.26 -13.13 32.07
C GLU A 464 0.95 -14.51 32.05
N LEU A 465 0.19 -15.60 31.87
CA LEU A 465 0.75 -16.95 31.85
C LEU A 465 1.57 -17.21 30.59
N TYR A 466 1.13 -16.70 29.44
CA TYR A 466 1.89 -16.77 28.19
C TYR A 466 3.16 -15.92 28.26
N ILE A 467 3.07 -14.72 28.86
CA ILE A 467 4.24 -13.85 29.07
C ILE A 467 5.24 -14.52 30.01
N ARG A 468 4.77 -15.18 31.07
CA ARG A 468 5.62 -15.94 31.98
C ARG A 468 6.34 -17.10 31.29
N ALA A 469 5.62 -17.87 30.46
CA ALA A 469 6.23 -18.95 29.68
C ALA A 469 7.33 -18.43 28.74
N ALA A 470 7.12 -17.27 28.11
CA ALA A 470 8.15 -16.61 27.31
C ALA A 470 9.37 -16.17 28.14
N ALA A 471 9.16 -15.55 29.30
CA ALA A 471 10.24 -15.13 30.17
C ALA A 471 11.08 -16.31 30.69
N ASP A 472 10.41 -17.39 31.13
CA ASP A 472 11.07 -18.61 31.61
C ASP A 472 11.89 -19.28 30.49
N PHE A 473 11.39 -19.26 29.25
CA PHE A 473 12.11 -19.77 28.09
C PHE A 473 13.35 -18.94 27.75
N MET A 474 13.24 -17.60 27.80
CA MET A 474 14.38 -16.72 27.54
C MET A 474 15.50 -16.94 28.54
N GLN A 475 15.18 -17.07 29.84
CA GLN A 475 16.16 -17.35 30.89
C GLN A 475 16.93 -18.66 30.61
N LYS A 476 16.21 -19.75 30.32
CA LYS A 476 16.82 -21.05 30.01
C LYS A 476 17.72 -21.02 28.77
N THR A 477 17.29 -20.30 27.74
CA THR A 477 18.06 -20.21 26.49
C THR A 477 19.34 -19.42 26.70
N MET A 478 19.34 -18.40 27.56
CA MET A 478 20.53 -17.61 27.87
C MET A 478 21.54 -18.32 28.77
N ASP A 479 21.09 -19.20 29.68
CA ASP A 479 21.97 -20.00 30.55
C ASP A 479 22.75 -21.10 29.79
N THR A 480 22.37 -21.40 28.55
CA THR A 480 23.01 -22.45 27.71
C THR A 480 23.98 -21.90 26.66
N VAL A 481 24.09 -20.58 26.52
CA VAL A 481 25.09 -19.95 25.62
C VAL A 481 26.40 -19.83 26.37
N ASP A 482 27.14 -20.95 26.49
CA ASP A 482 28.59 -20.87 26.61
C ASP A 482 29.10 -20.09 25.38
N GLY A 483 29.87 -19.03 25.63
CA GLY A 483 30.16 -17.93 24.69
C GLY A 483 30.76 -18.34 23.32
N PRO A 484 30.90 -17.38 22.39
CA PRO A 484 31.37 -17.66 21.05
C PRO A 484 32.72 -18.38 21.08
N LEU A 485 32.79 -19.52 20.40
CA LEU A 485 34.03 -20.13 19.96
C LEU A 485 34.79 -19.08 19.14
N ASN A 486 35.76 -18.44 19.78
CA ASN A 486 36.76 -17.61 19.12
C ASN A 486 37.48 -18.46 18.07
N GLY A 487 37.06 -18.34 16.82
CA GLY A 487 37.88 -18.66 15.66
C GLY A 487 39.01 -17.65 15.56
N ILE A 488 40.06 -17.85 16.35
CA ILE A 488 41.36 -17.25 16.09
C ILE A 488 42.17 -18.31 15.34
N ASP A 489 42.26 -18.14 14.02
CA ASP A 489 43.33 -18.75 13.23
C ASP A 489 44.69 -18.31 13.81
N PRO A 490 45.60 -19.22 14.16
CA PRO A 490 46.98 -18.85 14.40
C PRO A 490 47.66 -18.70 13.03
N ILE A 491 47.63 -17.49 12.47
CA ILE A 491 48.58 -17.12 11.44
C ILE A 491 49.96 -17.03 12.10
N LEU A 492 50.76 -18.06 11.83
CA LEU A 492 52.20 -18.07 11.96
C LEU A 492 52.82 -16.90 11.18
N SER A 493 53.45 -15.97 11.89
CA SER A 493 54.61 -15.24 11.39
C SER A 493 55.49 -14.81 12.56
N ASP A 494 56.60 -15.52 12.75
CA ASP A 494 57.93 -14.94 13.04
C ASP A 494 58.97 -16.06 13.17
N LYS A 495 59.48 -16.51 12.01
CA LYS A 495 60.91 -16.66 11.68
C LYS A 495 61.10 -17.25 10.29
#